data_AF-A0A6N7B6Z5-F1
#
_entry.id   AF-A0A6N7B6Z5-F1
#
_cell.length_a   1.000
_cell.length_b   1.000
_cell.length_c   1.000
_cell.angle_alpha   90.00
_cell.angle_beta   90.00
_cell.angle_gamma   90.00
#
_symmetry.space_group_name_H-M   'P 1'
#
loop_
_entity.id
_entity.type
_entity.pdbx_description
1 polymer ?
#
loop_
_entity_poly.entity_id
_entity_poly.type
_entity_poly.pdbx_seq_one_letter_code
_entity_poly.pdbx_strand_id
1 'polypeptide(L)'
;MSDLNDPRVFFAAERTLLAWNRTSLALMAFGFVIERFGLFVTILLPKHDMPLQRGLSFWTGLLFVLLGAFVAAYSTVQYRKVLRTLKPIEIPEGYRTDPGVISNLLVAVLGIILTVYFFLGV
;
A
#
# COMPACT_ATOMS: atom_id res chain seq x y z
N MET A 1 -21.21 26.43 0.56
CA MET A 1 -20.60 25.42 -0.33
C MET A 1 -19.45 26.14 -1.03
N SER A 2 -18.20 25.70 -0.86
CA SER A 2 -17.07 26.43 -1.47
C SER A 2 -17.05 26.15 -2.97
N ASP A 3 -17.52 27.12 -3.77
CA ASP A 3 -17.37 27.14 -5.22
C ASP A 3 -15.91 27.41 -5.60
N LEU A 4 -15.06 26.42 -5.32
CA LEU A 4 -13.69 26.40 -5.81
C LEU A 4 -13.69 25.62 -7.12
N ASN A 5 -14.23 26.20 -8.19
CA ASN A 5 -14.04 25.75 -9.58
C ASN A 5 -12.55 25.93 -9.97
N ASP A 6 -11.65 25.29 -9.24
CA ASP A 6 -10.20 25.44 -9.35
C ASP A 6 -9.58 24.06 -9.63
N PRO A 7 -8.94 23.87 -10.80
CA PRO A 7 -8.21 22.65 -11.14
C PRO A 7 -7.15 22.22 -10.11
N ARG A 8 -6.71 23.13 -9.24
CA ARG A 8 -5.78 22.82 -8.14
C ARG A 8 -6.35 21.80 -7.14
N VAL A 9 -7.67 21.72 -6.99
CA VAL A 9 -8.31 20.76 -6.08
C VAL A 9 -8.08 19.33 -6.58
N PHE A 10 -8.17 19.11 -7.89
CA PHE A 10 -7.85 17.83 -8.52
C PHE A 10 -6.37 17.44 -8.29
N PHE A 11 -5.43 18.35 -8.56
CA PHE A 11 -4.00 18.09 -8.33
C PHE A 11 -3.64 17.91 -6.85
N ALA A 12 -4.39 18.53 -5.93
CA ALA A 12 -4.25 18.26 -4.50
C ALA A 12 -4.70 16.82 -4.17
N ALA A 13 -5.83 16.38 -4.69
CA ALA A 13 -6.32 15.01 -4.49
C ALA A 13 -5.34 13.96 -5.03
N GLU A 14 -4.78 14.18 -6.23
CA GLU A 14 -3.77 13.29 -6.81
C GLU A 14 -2.49 13.22 -5.95
N ARG A 15 -1.98 14.36 -5.47
CA ARG A 15 -0.84 14.37 -4.55
C ARG A 15 -1.10 13.59 -3.27
N THR A 16 -2.32 13.68 -2.72
CA THR A 16 -2.68 12.86 -1.57
C THR A 16 -2.68 11.37 -1.94
N LEU A 17 -3.23 10.98 -3.09
CA LEU A 17 -3.21 9.58 -3.55
C LEU A 17 -1.77 9.04 -3.65
N LEU A 18 -0.86 9.80 -4.24
CA LEU A 18 0.55 9.41 -4.38
C LEU A 18 1.27 9.34 -3.03
N ALA A 19 0.94 10.22 -2.08
CA ALA A 19 1.46 10.14 -0.72
C ALA A 19 0.99 8.87 0.00
N TRP A 20 -0.28 8.49 -0.15
CA TRP A 20 -0.81 7.24 0.39
C TRP A 20 -0.16 6.01 -0.24
N ASN A 21 0.11 6.04 -1.56
CA ASN A 21 0.84 4.98 -2.25
C ASN A 21 2.25 4.81 -1.65
N ARG A 22 3.00 5.90 -1.46
CA ARG A 22 4.32 5.85 -0.82
C ARG A 22 4.28 5.25 0.59
N THR A 23 3.28 5.62 1.40
CA THR A 23 3.08 5.05 2.73
C THR A 23 2.78 3.55 2.65
N SER A 24 1.92 3.13 1.72
CA SER A 24 1.61 1.70 1.52
C SER A 24 2.85 0.88 1.16
N LEU A 25 3.69 1.38 0.26
CA LEU A 25 4.95 0.74 -0.15
C LEU A 25 5.94 0.65 1.02
N ALA A 26 6.06 1.72 1.82
CA ALA A 26 6.94 1.72 2.99
C ALA A 26 6.51 0.67 4.02
N LEU A 27 5.20 0.53 4.27
CA LEU A 27 4.65 -0.48 5.16
C LEU A 27 4.91 -1.90 4.64
N MET A 28 4.68 -2.15 3.35
CA MET A 28 4.96 -3.45 2.73
C MET A 28 6.44 -3.82 2.79
N ALA A 29 7.33 -2.88 2.44
CA ALA A 29 8.77 -3.10 2.48
C ALA A 29 9.24 -3.40 3.91
N PHE A 30 8.74 -2.66 4.90
CA PHE A 30 9.05 -2.91 6.29
C PHE A 30 8.55 -4.29 6.76
N GLY A 31 7.32 -4.67 6.40
CA GLY A 31 6.77 -6.00 6.69
C GLY A 31 7.61 -7.13 6.09
N PHE A 32 8.09 -6.96 4.86
CA PHE A 32 8.99 -7.90 4.21
C PHE A 32 10.33 -8.05 4.94
N VAL A 33 10.92 -6.94 5.37
CA VAL A 33 12.18 -6.97 6.15
C VAL A 33 11.98 -7.71 7.47
N ILE A 34 10.86 -7.49 8.18
CA ILE A 34 10.57 -8.18 9.44
C ILE A 34 10.42 -9.69 9.24
N GLU A 35 9.67 -10.12 8.22
CA GLU A 35 9.48 -11.53 7.90
C GLU A 35 10.84 -12.21 7.66
N ARG A 36 11.67 -11.61 6.81
CA ARG A 36 13.00 -12.16 6.49
C ARG A 36 14.00 -12.10 7.62
N PHE A 37 13.84 -11.18 8.57
CA PHE A 37 14.68 -11.14 9.76
C PHE A 37 14.54 -12.42 10.61
N GLY A 38 13.34 -13.02 10.67
CA GLY A 38 13.10 -14.27 11.39
C GLY A 38 13.87 -15.46 10.80
N LEU A 39 13.93 -15.53 9.46
CA LEU A 39 14.74 -16.53 8.76
C LEU A 39 16.24 -16.29 8.96
N PHE A 40 16.68 -15.04 8.86
CA PHE A 40 18.07 -14.66 9.07
C PHE A 40 18.58 -15.10 10.45
N VAL A 41 17.82 -14.83 11.52
CA VAL A 41 18.16 -15.27 12.89
C VAL A 41 18.24 -16.79 12.99
N THR A 42 17.33 -17.53 12.35
CA THR A 42 17.35 -18.99 12.39
C THR A 42 18.63 -19.56 11.73
N ILE A 43 19.07 -18.96 10.62
CA ILE A 43 20.28 -19.39 9.91
C ILE A 43 21.54 -19.09 10.74
N LEU A 44 21.60 -17.94 11.42
CA LEU A 44 22.77 -17.56 12.22
C LEU A 44 22.85 -18.27 13.57
N LEU A 45 21.73 -18.66 14.17
CA LEU A 45 21.71 -19.40 15.44
C LEU A 45 21.02 -20.77 15.30
N PRO A 46 21.63 -21.75 14.59
CA PRO A 46 21.05 -23.09 14.39
C PRO A 46 20.79 -23.87 15.69
N LYS A 47 21.43 -23.47 16.80
CA LYS A 47 21.29 -24.13 18.11
C LYS A 47 20.18 -23.54 18.98
N HIS A 48 19.58 -22.42 18.58
CA HIS A 48 18.39 -21.84 19.21
C HIS A 48 17.22 -21.99 18.24
N ASP A 49 16.73 -23.23 18.08
CA ASP A 49 15.42 -23.47 17.47
C ASP A 49 14.35 -22.84 18.36
N MET A 50 14.11 -21.54 18.17
CA MET A 50 13.01 -20.79 18.76
C MET A 50 11.88 -20.68 17.73
N PRO A 51 11.04 -21.73 17.55
CA PRO A 51 9.92 -21.69 16.61
C PRO A 51 8.96 -20.53 16.91
N LEU A 52 8.91 -20.09 18.16
CA LEU A 52 8.13 -18.93 18.60
C LEU A 52 8.60 -17.62 17.95
N GLN A 53 9.92 -17.39 17.84
CA GLN A 53 10.47 -16.17 17.24
C GLN A 53 10.23 -16.13 15.73
N ARG A 54 10.35 -17.27 15.05
CA ARG A 54 10.00 -17.40 13.62
C ARG A 54 8.52 -17.11 13.38
N GLY A 55 7.63 -17.67 14.20
CA GLY A 55 6.19 -17.39 14.12
C GLY A 55 5.88 -15.90 14.33
N LEU A 56 6.49 -15.27 15.33
CA LEU A 56 6.28 -13.84 15.61
C LEU A 56 6.75 -12.95 14.45
N SER A 57 7.95 -13.17 13.90
CA SER A 57 8.44 -12.44 12.72
C SER A 57 7.53 -12.62 11.49
N PHE A 58 7.03 -13.84 11.27
CA PHE A 58 6.08 -14.11 10.19
C PHE A 58 4.77 -13.32 10.36
N TRP A 59 4.10 -13.44 11.51
CA TRP A 59 2.82 -12.77 11.76
C TRP A 59 2.95 -11.25 11.74
N THR A 60 4.03 -10.71 12.30
CA THR A 60 4.28 -9.26 12.30
C THR A 60 4.56 -8.75 10.89
N GLY A 61 5.42 -9.42 10.11
CA GLY A 61 5.67 -9.06 8.71
C GLY A 61 4.42 -9.11 7.85
N LEU A 62 3.63 -10.18 7.99
CA LEU A 62 2.34 -10.36 7.32
C LEU A 62 1.37 -9.22 7.63
N LEU A 63 1.25 -8.83 8.90
CA LEU A 63 0.37 -7.74 9.34
C LEU A 63 0.74 -6.41 8.66
N PHE A 64 2.03 -6.10 8.57
CA PHE A 64 2.51 -4.87 7.92
C PHE A 64 2.25 -4.86 6.41
N VAL A 65 2.44 -6.00 5.73
CA VAL A 65 2.13 -6.13 4.30
C VAL A 65 0.62 -5.97 4.04
N LEU A 66 -0.22 -6.64 4.84
CA LEU A 66 -1.67 -6.51 4.75
C LEU A 66 -2.15 -5.09 5.03
N LEU A 67 -1.55 -4.42 6.04
CA LEU A 67 -1.85 -3.03 6.35
C LEU A 67 -1.46 -2.12 5.17
N GLY A 68 -0.29 -2.33 4.55
CA GLY A 68 0.09 -1.63 3.32
C GLY A 68 -0.92 -1.84 2.19
N ALA A 69 -1.34 -3.09 1.94
CA ALA A 69 -2.32 -3.41 0.89
C ALA A 69 -3.67 -2.75 1.17
N PHE A 70 -4.10 -2.75 2.43
CA PHE A 70 -5.31 -2.06 2.88
C PHE A 70 -5.22 -0.55 2.65
N VAL A 71 -4.10 0.10 3.00
CA VAL A 71 -3.87 1.53 2.78
C VAL A 71 -3.93 1.89 1.28
N ALA A 72 -3.36 1.05 0.40
CA ALA A 72 -3.44 1.23 -1.05
C ALA A 72 -4.88 1.10 -1.59
N ALA A 73 -5.63 0.11 -1.10
CA ALA A 73 -7.04 -0.06 -1.47
C ALA A 73 -7.92 1.10 -0.95
N TYR A 74 -7.74 1.48 0.32
CA TYR A 74 -8.51 2.53 0.97
C TYR A 74 -8.30 3.89 0.31
N SER A 75 -7.04 4.24 -0.01
CA SER A 75 -6.73 5.50 -0.71
C SER A 75 -7.32 5.54 -2.12
N THR A 76 -7.43 4.40 -2.80
CA THR A 76 -8.13 4.31 -4.08
C THR A 76 -9.63 4.61 -3.94
N VAL A 77 -10.28 4.06 -2.91
CA VAL A 77 -11.70 4.34 -2.62
C VAL A 77 -11.90 5.81 -2.27
N GLN A 78 -11.02 6.36 -1.43
CA GLN A 78 -11.08 7.77 -1.03
C GLN A 78 -10.90 8.71 -2.22
N TYR A 79 -9.92 8.45 -3.10
CA TYR A 79 -9.71 9.24 -4.31
C TYR A 79 -10.91 9.17 -5.25
N ARG A 80 -11.52 7.98 -5.45
CA ARG A 80 -12.76 7.86 -6.22
C ARG A 80 -13.93 8.63 -5.61
N LYS A 81 -14.03 8.66 -4.28
CA LYS A 81 -15.06 9.44 -3.58
C LYS A 81 -14.88 10.94 -3.81
N VAL A 82 -13.63 11.42 -3.76
CA VAL A 82 -13.29 12.83 -4.06
C VAL A 82 -13.55 13.16 -5.54
N LEU A 83 -13.22 12.26 -6.46
CA LEU A 83 -13.54 12.43 -7.88
C LEU A 83 -15.04 12.56 -8.16
N ARG A 84 -15.88 11.79 -7.46
CA ARG A 84 -17.34 11.89 -7.61
C ARG A 84 -17.93 13.20 -7.08
N THR A 85 -17.20 13.93 -6.22
CA THR A 85 -17.62 15.24 -5.70
C THR A 85 -17.14 16.42 -6.55
N LEU A 86 -16.20 16.20 -7.46
CA LEU A 86 -15.64 17.24 -8.35
C LEU A 86 -16.57 17.47 -9.55
N LYS A 87 -16.74 18.75 -9.94
CA LYS A 87 -17.51 19.14 -11.13
C LYS A 87 -16.66 18.91 -12.40
N PRO A 88 -17.26 18.65 -13.58
CA PRO A 88 -16.52 18.46 -14.84
C PRO A 88 -15.58 19.62 -15.22
N ILE A 89 -15.86 20.83 -14.73
CA ILE A 89 -15.06 22.05 -14.96
C ILE A 89 -13.71 22.04 -14.22
N GLU A 90 -13.55 21.19 -13.20
CA GLU A 90 -12.36 21.12 -12.33
C GLU A 90 -11.34 20.09 -12.84
N ILE A 91 -11.71 19.27 -13.83
CA ILE A 91 -10.82 18.29 -14.47
C ILE A 91 -10.30 18.91 -15.77
N PRO A 92 -8.98 19.15 -15.91
CA PRO A 92 -8.43 19.69 -17.15
C PRO A 92 -8.79 18.82 -18.36
N GLU A 93 -9.25 19.43 -19.45
CA GLU A 93 -9.59 18.72 -20.68
C GLU A 93 -8.39 17.89 -21.18
N GLY A 94 -8.59 16.58 -21.33
CA GLY A 94 -7.54 15.63 -21.77
C GLY A 94 -6.71 14.98 -20.66
N TYR A 95 -6.92 15.33 -19.37
CA TYR A 95 -6.19 14.69 -18.27
C TYR A 95 -6.76 13.30 -17.93
N ARG A 96 -5.94 12.25 -18.06
CA ARG A 96 -6.33 10.88 -17.72
C ARG A 96 -6.18 10.70 -16.21
N THR A 97 -7.29 10.46 -15.51
CA THR A 97 -7.33 10.23 -14.05
C THR A 97 -6.96 8.78 -13.66
N ASP A 98 -6.83 7.91 -14.65
CA ASP A 98 -6.54 6.48 -14.50
C ASP A 98 -5.14 6.11 -13.94
N PRO A 99 -4.02 6.81 -14.24
CA PRO A 99 -2.68 6.34 -13.87
C PRO A 99 -2.47 6.21 -12.36
N GLY A 100 -2.96 7.18 -11.58
CA GLY A 100 -2.87 7.16 -10.13
C GLY A 100 -3.63 5.96 -9.53
N VAL A 101 -4.84 5.69 -10.02
CA VAL A 101 -5.65 4.54 -9.60
C VAL A 101 -4.99 3.22 -10.00
N ILE A 102 -4.48 3.12 -11.23
CA ILE A 102 -3.79 1.92 -11.72
C ILE A 102 -2.57 1.62 -10.86
N SER A 103 -1.73 2.63 -10.57
CA SER A 103 -0.52 2.43 -9.76
C SER A 103 -0.84 1.89 -8.37
N ASN A 104 -1.89 2.40 -7.73
CA ASN A 104 -2.25 2.02 -6.38
C ASN A 104 -2.92 0.64 -6.34
N LEU A 105 -3.72 0.31 -7.37
CA LEU A 105 -4.28 -1.01 -7.54
C LEU A 105 -3.17 -2.06 -7.78
N LEU A 106 -2.18 -1.74 -8.60
CA LEU A 106 -1.01 -2.59 -8.82
C LEU A 106 -0.25 -2.84 -7.51
N VAL A 107 -0.02 -1.80 -6.70
CA VAL A 107 0.62 -1.95 -5.38
C VAL A 107 -0.22 -2.85 -4.47
N ALA A 108 -1.54 -2.68 -4.42
CA ALA A 108 -2.42 -3.56 -3.65
C ALA A 108 -2.34 -5.02 -4.10
N VAL A 109 -2.37 -5.28 -5.41
CA VAL A 109 -2.23 -6.63 -5.99
C VAL A 109 -0.87 -7.24 -5.64
N LEU A 110 0.21 -6.47 -5.77
CA LEU A 110 1.55 -6.92 -5.40
C LEU A 110 1.64 -7.26 -3.91
N GLY A 111 1.00 -6.48 -3.02
CA GLY A 111 0.90 -6.80 -1.60
C GLY A 111 0.19 -8.12 -1.32
N ILE A 112 -0.89 -8.42 -2.05
CA ILE A 112 -1.59 -9.71 -1.96
C ILE A 112 -0.69 -10.85 -2.44
N ILE A 113 0.02 -10.67 -3.56
CA ILE A 113 0.99 -11.66 -4.06
C ILE A 113 2.08 -11.93 -3.02
N LEU A 114 2.60 -10.87 -2.38
CA LEU A 114 3.58 -10.97 -1.29
C LEU A 114 3.05 -11.74 -0.08
N THR A 115 1.78 -11.52 0.27
CA THR A 115 1.08 -12.26 1.33
C THR A 115 1.01 -13.75 1.00
N VAL A 116 0.62 -14.11 -0.24
CA VAL A 116 0.58 -15.51 -0.70
C VAL A 116 2.00 -16.11 -0.72
N TYR A 117 2.99 -15.34 -1.15
CA TYR A 117 4.40 -15.76 -1.15
C TYR A 117 4.88 -16.13 0.26
N PHE A 118 4.54 -15.33 1.29
CA PHE A 118 4.82 -15.66 2.68
C PHE A 118 4.16 -16.98 3.11
N PHE A 119 2.88 -17.18 2.77
CA PHE A 119 2.17 -18.43 3.10
C PHE A 119 2.77 -19.67 2.43
N LEU A 120 3.32 -19.52 1.22
CA LEU A 120 3.99 -20.62 0.52
C LEU A 120 5.36 -20.97 1.12
N GLY A 121 5.88 -20.13 2.05
CA GLY A 121 7.14 -20.39 2.74
C GLY A 121 8.38 -20.37 1.84
N VAL A 122 8.27 -19.76 0.66
CA VAL A 122 9.39 -19.53 -0.27
C VAL A 122 10.16 -18.31 0.18
#